data_AF-M5FT80-F1
#
_entry.id   AF-M5FT80-F1
#
_cell.length_a   1.000
_cell.length_b   1.000
_cell.length_c   1.000
_cell.angle_alpha   90.00
_cell.angle_beta   90.00
_cell.angle_gamma   90.00
#
_symmetry.space_group_name_H-M   'P 1'
#
loop_
_entity.id
_entity.type
_entity.pdbx_description
1 polymer ?
#
loop_
_entity_poly.entity_id
_entity_poly.type
_entity_poly.pdbx_seq_one_letter_code
_entity_poly.pdbx_strand_id
1 'polypeptide(L)'
;MLAALALLGLAATPALAISMQLILPNPNVWTQMSYTVTVPATSPANGTQGPIYFLGALQGSGGHGMLAPTLQWDEKPGNGFVNPNVTFSKAWYTALWMECADDASDCEPVTSEGLYADLGVQIRSTATYDNGFWTQKAEVISGGGRGVSVNQTISTALSFDTQNSNTNSFLIESFVPESSAWNFNVTFTDISLTAQNSTGVASLCGGATSQSDGNGFITINGFEMSSDGLTCHWDSMTLSPP
;
A
#
# COMPACT_ATOMS: atom_id res chain seq x y z
N MET A 1 1.80 -27.08 -50.65
CA MET A 1 0.95 -25.94 -50.23
C MET A 1 1.36 -25.60 -48.80
N LEU A 2 1.99 -24.44 -48.62
CA LEU A 2 2.26 -23.82 -47.32
C LEU A 2 0.98 -23.12 -46.80
N ALA A 3 1.00 -22.79 -45.51
CA ALA A 3 0.07 -21.93 -44.73
C ALA A 3 -0.90 -22.73 -43.83
N ALA A 4 -1.06 -22.46 -42.53
CA ALA A 4 -0.42 -21.48 -41.66
C ALA A 4 -0.58 -21.96 -40.20
N LEU A 5 0.50 -21.91 -39.43
CA LEU A 5 0.48 -21.90 -37.97
C LEU A 5 -0.12 -20.54 -37.55
N ALA A 6 -1.33 -20.54 -36.99
CA ALA A 6 -1.84 -19.36 -36.30
C ALA A 6 -1.16 -19.27 -34.94
N LEU A 7 -0.18 -18.37 -34.81
CA LEU A 7 0.28 -17.87 -33.51
C LEU A 7 -0.92 -17.18 -32.83
N LEU A 8 -1.51 -17.84 -31.84
CA LEU A 8 -2.19 -17.15 -30.75
C LEU A 8 -1.11 -16.49 -29.89
N GLY A 9 -0.68 -15.29 -30.29
CA GLY A 9 0.00 -14.39 -29.36
C GLY A 9 -1.02 -13.95 -28.32
N LEU A 10 -0.95 -14.50 -27.12
CA LEU A 10 -1.53 -13.85 -25.94
C LEU A 10 -0.90 -12.45 -25.88
N ALA A 11 -1.67 -11.42 -26.24
CA ALA A 11 -1.32 -10.05 -25.89
C ALA A 11 -1.53 -9.93 -24.38
N ALA A 12 -0.50 -10.27 -23.60
CA ALA A 12 -0.43 -9.85 -22.22
C ALA A 12 -0.34 -8.32 -22.25
N THR A 13 -1.44 -7.64 -21.95
CA THR A 13 -1.40 -6.21 -21.71
C THR A 13 -0.49 -5.98 -20.52
N PRO A 14 0.53 -5.13 -20.62
CA PRO A 14 1.41 -4.86 -19.49
C PRO A 14 0.57 -4.26 -18.36
N ALA A 15 0.62 -4.88 -17.19
CA ALA A 15 0.14 -4.24 -15.98
C ALA A 15 0.96 -2.97 -15.77
N LEU A 16 0.28 -1.86 -15.47
CA LEU A 16 0.93 -0.62 -15.11
C LEU A 16 1.09 -0.58 -13.59
N ALA A 17 2.30 -0.27 -13.17
CA ALA A 17 2.61 0.08 -11.81
C ALA A 17 3.53 1.29 -11.83
N ILE A 18 3.18 2.32 -11.04
CA ILE A 18 4.10 3.35 -10.61
C ILE A 18 4.38 3.10 -9.14
N SER A 19 5.67 3.09 -8.77
CA SER A 19 6.08 2.89 -7.39
C SER A 19 7.23 3.81 -6.99
N MET A 20 7.29 4.10 -5.70
CA MET A 20 8.44 4.74 -5.06
C MET A 20 8.79 3.95 -3.82
N GLN A 21 10.09 3.74 -3.64
CA GLN A 21 10.61 3.01 -2.50
C GLN A 21 11.61 3.86 -1.71
N LEU A 22 11.48 3.89 -0.38
CA LEU A 22 12.40 4.51 0.56
C LEU A 22 13.06 3.43 1.40
N ILE A 23 14.33 3.13 1.10
CA ILE A 23 15.09 2.04 1.72
C ILE A 23 16.10 2.61 2.70
N LEU A 24 15.94 2.28 3.98
CA LEU A 24 16.89 2.64 5.04
C LEU A 24 18.19 1.84 4.90
N PRO A 25 19.34 2.42 5.29
CA PRO A 25 20.58 1.67 5.35
C PRO A 25 20.53 0.64 6.47
N ASN A 26 21.06 -0.56 6.22
CA ASN A 26 21.18 -1.59 7.26
C ASN A 26 22.06 -1.10 8.43
N PRO A 27 21.76 -1.47 9.68
CA PRO A 27 20.65 -2.32 10.12
C PRO A 27 19.38 -1.53 10.52
N ASN A 28 19.21 -0.29 10.03
CA ASN A 28 18.05 0.52 10.40
C ASN A 28 16.77 0.03 9.70
N VAL A 29 15.64 0.19 10.38
CA VAL A 29 14.34 -0.34 9.96
C VAL A 29 13.21 0.60 10.30
N TRP A 30 12.11 0.52 9.55
CA TRP A 30 10.87 1.17 9.92
C TRP A 30 10.17 0.37 11.01
N THR A 31 9.67 1.09 12.01
CA THR A 31 8.94 0.53 13.16
C THR A 31 7.49 1.03 13.22
N GLN A 32 7.19 2.15 12.56
CA GLN A 32 5.83 2.66 12.46
C GLN A 32 5.59 3.29 11.09
N MET A 33 4.35 3.14 10.62
CA MET A 33 3.80 3.78 9.43
C MET A 33 2.40 4.30 9.75
N SER A 34 2.09 5.50 9.29
CA SER A 34 0.74 6.04 9.29
C SER A 34 0.53 6.88 8.04
N TYR A 35 -0.68 6.81 7.46
CA TYR A 35 -1.13 7.73 6.42
C TYR A 35 -2.66 7.74 6.36
N THR A 36 -3.21 8.72 5.67
CA THR A 36 -4.62 8.79 5.31
C THR A 36 -4.74 8.67 3.80
N VAL A 37 -5.55 7.74 3.29
CA VAL A 37 -5.90 7.69 1.87
C VAL A 37 -7.30 8.25 1.66
N THR A 38 -7.48 9.07 0.64
CA THR A 38 -8.82 9.48 0.20
C THR A 38 -9.33 8.47 -0.83
N VAL A 39 -10.50 7.88 -0.59
CA VAL A 39 -11.13 6.94 -1.52
C VAL A 39 -11.37 7.66 -2.85
N PRO A 40 -10.76 7.21 -3.96
CA PRO A 40 -10.82 7.92 -5.22
C PRO A 40 -12.17 7.71 -5.91
N ALA A 41 -12.32 8.30 -7.10
CA ALA A 41 -13.44 7.99 -7.98
C ALA A 41 -13.47 6.50 -8.34
N THR A 42 -14.62 6.02 -8.82
CA THR A 42 -14.75 4.66 -9.34
C THR A 42 -13.91 4.48 -10.60
N SER A 43 -13.35 3.27 -10.79
CA SER A 43 -12.72 2.91 -12.05
C SER A 43 -13.68 3.16 -13.23
N PRO A 44 -13.20 3.80 -14.32
CA PRO A 44 -14.01 4.08 -15.52
C PRO A 44 -14.28 2.82 -16.36
N ALA A 45 -13.56 1.72 -16.11
CA ALA A 45 -13.63 0.52 -16.94
C ALA A 45 -14.80 -0.39 -16.49
N ASN A 46 -15.87 -0.40 -17.28
CA ASN A 46 -16.83 -1.49 -17.26
C ASN A 46 -16.15 -2.74 -17.84
N GLY A 47 -15.63 -3.62 -17.00
CA GLY A 47 -15.07 -4.91 -17.42
C GLY A 47 -13.54 -5.03 -17.35
N THR A 48 -12.89 -4.29 -16.44
CA THR A 48 -11.48 -4.47 -16.11
C THR A 48 -11.15 -5.95 -15.90
N GLN A 49 -10.08 -6.46 -16.53
CA GLN A 49 -9.68 -7.88 -16.47
C GLN A 49 -8.95 -8.26 -15.18
N GLY A 50 -9.11 -7.50 -14.11
CA GLY A 50 -8.42 -7.79 -12.87
C GLY A 50 -8.54 -6.68 -11.82
N PRO A 51 -8.04 -6.97 -10.62
CA PRO A 51 -8.10 -6.06 -9.50
C PRO A 51 -7.15 -4.87 -9.66
N ILE A 52 -7.53 -3.77 -9.01
CA ILE A 52 -6.72 -2.54 -8.93
C ILE A 52 -6.36 -2.34 -7.46
N TYR A 53 -5.09 -2.04 -7.20
CA TYR A 53 -4.59 -1.81 -5.85
C TYR A 53 -3.86 -0.48 -5.75
N PHE A 54 -4.04 0.19 -4.62
CA PHE A 54 -3.20 1.31 -4.20
C PHE A 54 -2.81 1.09 -2.75
N LEU A 55 -1.53 1.16 -2.45
CA LEU A 55 -1.01 0.85 -1.12
C LEU A 55 0.14 1.77 -0.72
N GLY A 56 0.22 2.00 0.59
CA GLY A 56 1.43 2.37 1.29
C GLY A 56 1.80 1.21 2.22
N ALA A 57 3.03 0.72 2.15
CA ALA A 57 3.44 -0.52 2.79
C ALA A 57 4.86 -0.46 3.36
N LEU A 58 5.09 -1.27 4.39
CA LEU A 58 6.44 -1.62 4.84
C LEU A 58 6.84 -2.96 4.20
N GLN A 59 8.08 -3.03 3.71
CA GLN A 59 8.61 -4.20 2.99
C GLN A 59 10.06 -4.49 3.40
N GLY A 60 10.51 -5.73 3.17
CA GLY A 60 11.91 -6.09 3.23
C GLY A 60 12.66 -5.69 1.96
N SER A 61 13.97 -5.54 2.07
CA SER A 61 14.83 -5.29 0.90
C SER A 61 14.69 -6.42 -0.12
N GLY A 62 14.54 -6.08 -1.40
CA GLY A 62 14.40 -7.05 -2.50
C GLY A 62 12.97 -7.45 -2.85
N GLY A 63 11.97 -6.92 -2.12
CA GLY A 63 10.56 -7.17 -2.42
C GLY A 63 9.91 -8.24 -1.53
N HIS A 64 10.63 -8.71 -0.51
CA HIS A 64 10.25 -9.88 0.28
C HIS A 64 9.51 -9.46 1.56
N GLY A 65 8.36 -10.07 1.82
CA GLY A 65 7.50 -9.79 2.96
C GLY A 65 6.92 -8.38 2.95
N MET A 66 5.67 -8.22 3.39
CA MET A 66 5.00 -6.93 3.30
C MET A 66 3.95 -6.77 4.39
N LEU A 67 3.81 -5.55 4.90
CA LEU A 67 2.65 -5.10 5.67
C LEU A 67 2.00 -3.95 4.91
N ALA A 68 0.83 -4.21 4.34
CA ALA A 68 0.16 -3.27 3.45
C ALA A 68 -1.33 -3.14 3.79
N PRO A 69 -1.74 -2.03 4.43
CA PRO A 69 -3.10 -1.56 4.28
C PRO A 69 -3.33 -1.22 2.81
N THR A 70 -4.16 -1.99 2.11
CA THR A 70 -4.31 -1.89 0.65
C THR A 70 -5.72 -1.45 0.32
N LEU A 71 -5.86 -0.37 -0.45
CA LEU A 71 -7.10 0.05 -1.06
C LEU A 71 -7.32 -0.72 -2.37
N GLN A 72 -8.45 -1.40 -2.50
CA GLN A 72 -8.65 -2.43 -3.52
C GLN A 72 -9.98 -2.25 -4.24
N TRP A 73 -9.97 -2.66 -5.50
CA TRP A 73 -11.13 -2.78 -6.36
C TRP A 73 -11.22 -4.23 -6.88
N ASP A 74 -12.43 -4.79 -6.86
CA ASP A 74 -12.83 -6.08 -7.45
C ASP A 74 -12.36 -7.39 -6.77
N GLU A 75 -11.16 -7.48 -6.19
CA GLU A 75 -10.72 -8.71 -5.47
C GLU A 75 -11.16 -8.80 -4.00
N LYS A 76 -12.37 -9.29 -3.76
CA LYS A 76 -12.92 -9.36 -2.40
C LYS A 76 -12.07 -10.25 -1.48
N PRO A 77 -11.79 -9.80 -0.23
CA PRO A 77 -11.08 -10.63 0.74
C PRO A 77 -11.91 -11.88 1.08
N GLY A 78 -11.22 -13.02 1.18
CA GLY A 78 -11.86 -14.31 1.48
C GLY A 78 -12.57 -14.37 2.85
N ASN A 79 -12.16 -13.49 3.78
CA ASN A 79 -12.70 -13.42 5.15
C ASN A 79 -13.98 -12.56 5.26
N GLY A 80 -14.43 -11.93 4.18
CA GLY A 80 -15.63 -11.08 4.19
C GLY A 80 -15.35 -9.63 4.59
N PHE A 81 -16.38 -8.94 5.11
CA PHE A 81 -16.32 -7.51 5.39
C PHE A 81 -16.85 -7.18 6.78
N VAL A 82 -16.20 -6.27 7.50
CA VAL A 82 -16.64 -5.80 8.83
C VAL A 82 -17.92 -4.98 8.77
N ASN A 83 -18.22 -4.36 7.62
CA ASN A 83 -19.42 -3.56 7.37
C ASN A 83 -20.12 -3.98 6.07
N PRO A 84 -20.70 -5.19 5.99
CA PRO A 84 -21.27 -5.71 4.74
C PRO A 84 -22.56 -4.98 4.34
N ASN A 85 -23.22 -4.26 5.25
CA ASN A 85 -24.53 -3.65 5.06
C ASN A 85 -24.47 -2.13 4.97
N VAL A 86 -23.62 -1.60 4.09
CA VAL A 86 -23.52 -0.15 3.81
C VAL A 86 -24.61 0.33 2.84
N THR A 87 -25.00 1.60 2.96
CA THR A 87 -26.02 2.25 2.12
C THR A 87 -25.43 3.03 0.93
N PHE A 88 -24.11 3.15 0.87
CA PHE A 88 -23.38 3.79 -0.23
C PHE A 88 -22.79 2.75 -1.19
N SER A 89 -22.18 3.21 -2.28
CA SER A 89 -21.62 2.33 -3.32
C SER A 89 -20.42 1.53 -2.80
N LYS A 90 -20.44 0.21 -3.01
CA LYS A 90 -19.38 -0.73 -2.64
C LYS A 90 -18.30 -0.81 -3.72
N ALA A 91 -17.75 0.35 -4.10
CA ALA A 91 -16.77 0.43 -5.16
C ALA A 91 -15.37 0.03 -4.69
N TRP A 92 -14.93 0.60 -3.58
CA TRP A 92 -13.62 0.40 -3.00
C TRP A 92 -13.75 -0.17 -1.59
N TYR A 93 -12.75 -0.93 -1.19
CA TYR A 93 -12.58 -1.36 0.20
C TYR A 93 -11.11 -1.38 0.55
N THR A 94 -10.80 -1.28 1.85
CA THR A 94 -9.46 -1.51 2.37
C THR A 94 -9.42 -2.84 3.09
N ALA A 95 -8.40 -3.64 2.83
CA ALA A 95 -8.03 -4.79 3.65
C ALA A 95 -6.56 -4.68 4.04
N LEU A 96 -6.19 -5.30 5.16
CA LEU A 96 -4.82 -5.33 5.66
C LEU A 96 -4.17 -6.61 5.14
N TRP A 97 -3.08 -6.46 4.39
CA TRP A 97 -2.29 -7.54 3.86
C TRP A 97 -1.05 -7.75 4.72
N MET A 98 -0.72 -9.02 4.91
CA MET A 98 0.60 -9.44 5.32
C MET A 98 1.09 -10.52 4.38
N GLU A 99 2.21 -10.24 3.73
CA GLU A 99 2.95 -11.19 2.92
C GLU A 99 4.17 -11.67 3.68
N CYS A 100 4.52 -12.92 3.44
CA CYS A 100 5.65 -13.56 4.09
C CYS A 100 6.99 -13.08 3.53
N ALA A 101 7.97 -12.90 4.41
CA ALA A 101 9.35 -12.77 3.97
C ALA A 101 9.86 -14.12 3.44
N ASP A 102 10.73 -14.11 2.43
CA ASP A 102 11.24 -15.31 1.76
C ASP A 102 11.97 -16.28 2.71
N ASP A 103 12.53 -15.77 3.81
CA ASP A 103 13.25 -16.55 4.82
C ASP A 103 12.35 -17.12 5.91
N ALA A 104 11.05 -16.82 5.90
CA ALA A 104 10.09 -17.31 6.88
C ALA A 104 9.49 -18.66 6.45
N SER A 105 10.07 -19.76 6.96
CA SER A 105 9.72 -21.13 6.53
C SER A 105 8.32 -21.61 6.92
N ASP A 106 7.71 -21.02 7.95
CA ASP A 106 6.39 -21.41 8.49
C ASP A 106 5.38 -20.24 8.43
N CYS A 107 5.58 -19.33 7.48
CA CYS A 107 4.70 -18.19 7.28
C CYS A 107 3.61 -18.51 6.25
N GLU A 108 2.38 -18.09 6.56
CA GLU A 108 1.27 -18.07 5.61
C GLU A 108 0.80 -16.63 5.43
N PRO A 109 0.61 -16.13 4.19
CA PRO A 109 0.06 -14.81 3.96
C PRO A 109 -1.31 -14.67 4.63
N VAL A 110 -1.59 -13.48 5.19
CA VAL A 110 -2.86 -13.23 5.86
C VAL A 110 -3.46 -11.92 5.37
N THR A 111 -4.71 -12.00 4.94
CA THR A 111 -5.54 -10.83 4.62
C THR A 111 -6.65 -10.67 5.66
N SER A 112 -6.83 -9.47 6.21
CA SER A 112 -7.94 -9.19 7.12
C SER A 112 -9.31 -9.25 6.43
N GLU A 113 -10.39 -9.11 7.19
CA GLU A 113 -11.67 -8.67 6.61
C GLU A 113 -11.49 -7.34 5.87
N GLY A 114 -12.34 -7.10 4.87
CA GLY A 114 -12.40 -5.82 4.17
C GLY A 114 -13.26 -4.81 4.90
N LEU A 115 -13.01 -3.52 4.66
CA LEU A 115 -13.84 -2.42 5.12
C LEU A 115 -14.29 -1.56 3.93
N TYR A 116 -15.60 -1.43 3.72
CA TYR A 116 -16.13 -0.53 2.71
C TYR A 116 -16.10 0.92 3.20
N ALA A 117 -15.86 1.84 2.27
CA ALA A 117 -15.86 3.28 2.51
C ALA A 117 -16.44 3.99 1.28
N ASP A 118 -17.16 5.09 1.49
CA ASP A 118 -17.80 5.82 0.38
C ASP A 118 -16.76 6.59 -0.46
N LEU A 119 -17.12 7.03 -1.66
CA LEU A 119 -16.21 7.81 -2.51
C LEU A 119 -15.86 9.15 -1.85
N GLY A 120 -14.59 9.56 -1.97
CA GLY A 120 -14.09 10.82 -1.42
C GLY A 120 -13.92 10.84 0.11
N VAL A 121 -14.22 9.74 0.82
CA VAL A 121 -13.99 9.67 2.27
C VAL A 121 -12.54 9.32 2.57
N GLN A 122 -12.13 9.57 3.80
CA GLN A 122 -10.77 9.35 4.27
C GLN A 122 -10.69 8.08 5.11
N ILE A 123 -9.70 7.26 4.81
CA ILE A 123 -9.34 6.06 5.57
C ILE A 123 -7.96 6.28 6.14
N ARG A 124 -7.83 6.24 7.46
CA ARG A 124 -6.53 6.27 8.14
C ARG A 124 -6.01 4.86 8.30
N SER A 125 -4.79 4.64 7.85
CA SER A 125 -4.07 3.38 7.94
C SER A 125 -2.85 3.53 8.84
N THR A 126 -2.61 2.56 9.70
CA THR A 126 -1.43 2.53 10.59
C THR A 126 -0.85 1.13 10.66
N ALA A 127 0.47 1.04 10.79
CA ALA A 127 1.18 -0.17 11.20
C ALA A 127 2.19 0.21 12.29
N THR A 128 2.17 -0.50 13.43
CA THR A 128 3.07 -0.25 14.55
C THR A 128 3.70 -1.55 15.02
N TYR A 129 5.02 -1.54 15.17
CA TYR A 129 5.76 -2.62 15.79
C TYR A 129 5.91 -2.36 17.29
N ASP A 130 5.50 -3.33 18.10
CA ASP A 130 5.73 -3.32 19.54
C ASP A 130 5.88 -4.76 20.06
N ASN A 131 6.87 -4.98 20.93
CA ASN A 131 7.08 -6.24 21.66
C ASN A 131 7.02 -7.53 20.81
N GLY A 132 7.57 -7.52 19.60
CA GLY A 132 7.58 -8.69 18.70
C GLY A 132 6.30 -8.88 17.88
N PHE A 133 5.43 -7.86 17.84
CA PHE A 133 4.19 -7.90 17.07
C PHE A 133 4.07 -6.67 16.19
N TRP A 134 3.53 -6.88 14.99
CA TRP A 134 2.96 -5.81 14.18
C TRP A 134 1.47 -5.72 14.43
N THR A 135 0.98 -4.51 14.65
CA THR A 135 -0.46 -4.22 14.63
C THR A 135 -0.75 -3.29 13.48
N GLN A 136 -1.53 -3.79 12.51
CA GLN A 136 -2.06 -3.03 11.40
C GLN A 136 -3.51 -2.64 11.69
N LYS A 137 -3.90 -1.41 11.34
CA LYS A 137 -5.28 -0.92 11.46
C LYS A 137 -5.63 -0.04 10.26
N ALA A 138 -6.86 -0.16 9.79
CA ALA A 138 -7.47 0.81 8.89
C ALA A 138 -8.83 1.25 9.45
N GLU A 139 -9.11 2.55 9.43
CA GLU A 139 -10.34 3.15 9.97
C GLU A 139 -10.88 4.24 9.05
N VAL A 140 -12.18 4.21 8.76
CA VAL A 140 -12.85 5.31 8.06
C VAL A 140 -13.03 6.48 9.03
N ILE A 141 -12.37 7.60 8.76
CA ILE A 141 -12.37 8.77 9.65
C ILE A 141 -13.34 9.87 9.22
N SER A 142 -13.93 9.79 8.03
CA SER A 142 -14.89 10.77 7.50
C SER A 142 -16.05 10.13 6.71
N GLY A 143 -17.13 10.88 6.47
CA GLY A 143 -18.22 10.50 5.56
C GLY A 143 -18.91 9.16 5.83
N GLY A 144 -19.33 8.49 4.75
CA GLY A 144 -20.00 7.18 4.79
C GLY A 144 -19.05 6.08 5.28
N GLY A 145 -19.46 5.36 6.31
CA GLY A 145 -18.65 4.30 6.94
C GLY A 145 -17.81 4.76 8.13
N ARG A 146 -17.86 6.07 8.49
CA ARG A 146 -17.09 6.64 9.61
C ARG A 146 -17.20 5.82 10.91
N GLY A 147 -16.04 5.59 11.54
CA GLY A 147 -15.90 4.84 12.79
C GLY A 147 -15.82 3.32 12.61
N VAL A 148 -16.05 2.81 11.39
CA VAL A 148 -15.75 1.42 11.07
C VAL A 148 -14.24 1.26 10.94
N SER A 149 -13.71 0.19 11.53
CA SER A 149 -12.30 -0.16 11.42
C SER A 149 -12.10 -1.66 11.30
N VAL A 150 -10.99 -2.05 10.67
CA VAL A 150 -10.42 -3.40 10.74
C VAL A 150 -9.03 -3.32 11.36
N ASN A 151 -8.67 -4.35 12.14
CA ASN A 151 -7.38 -4.45 12.82
C ASN A 151 -6.84 -5.87 12.71
N GLN A 152 -5.53 -5.99 12.60
CA GLN A 152 -4.82 -7.27 12.52
C GLN A 152 -3.54 -7.19 13.34
N THR A 153 -3.30 -8.17 14.20
CA THR A 153 -2.06 -8.30 14.98
C THR A 153 -1.32 -9.57 14.55
N ILE A 154 -0.03 -9.43 14.28
CA ILE A 154 0.79 -10.43 13.62
C ILE A 154 2.10 -10.59 14.39
N SER A 155 2.47 -11.82 14.72
CA SER A 155 3.75 -12.12 15.35
C SER A 155 4.89 -12.01 14.33
N THR A 156 5.96 -11.29 14.67
CA THR A 156 7.13 -11.17 13.78
C THR A 156 7.92 -12.46 13.65
N ALA A 157 7.86 -13.33 14.66
CA ALA A 157 8.53 -14.64 14.63
C ALA A 157 8.06 -15.55 13.48
N LEU A 158 6.89 -15.27 12.91
CA LEU A 158 6.28 -16.07 11.85
C LEU A 158 6.24 -15.35 10.50
N SER A 159 6.81 -14.15 10.35
CA SER A 159 6.57 -13.34 9.15
C SER A 159 7.68 -12.32 8.86
N PHE A 160 7.56 -11.14 9.48
CA PHE A 160 8.15 -9.89 9.01
C PHE A 160 8.81 -9.15 10.18
N ASP A 161 10.08 -9.47 10.46
CA ASP A 161 10.78 -8.98 11.66
C ASP A 161 11.68 -7.75 11.41
N THR A 162 11.64 -6.84 12.36
CA THR A 162 12.51 -5.66 12.47
C THR A 162 13.97 -6.02 12.77
N GLN A 163 14.27 -7.21 13.31
CA GLN A 163 15.64 -7.58 13.71
C GLN A 163 16.57 -7.93 12.53
N ASN A 164 16.02 -8.38 11.41
CA ASN A 164 16.80 -8.84 10.25
C ASN A 164 16.79 -7.86 9.07
N SER A 165 16.45 -6.58 9.30
CA SER A 165 16.24 -5.59 8.24
C SER A 165 15.10 -5.91 7.28
N ASN A 166 14.21 -6.85 7.63
CA ASN A 166 13.07 -7.22 6.80
C ASN A 166 11.99 -6.13 6.77
N THR A 167 12.17 -5.00 7.46
CA THR A 167 11.24 -3.85 7.42
C THR A 167 11.96 -2.53 7.12
N ASN A 168 13.09 -2.59 6.41
CA ASN A 168 13.90 -1.41 6.08
C ASN A 168 13.35 -0.57 4.92
N SER A 169 12.30 -1.04 4.24
CA SER A 169 11.76 -0.38 3.06
C SER A 169 10.34 0.11 3.30
N PHE A 170 10.03 1.31 2.81
CA PHE A 170 8.67 1.80 2.64
C PHE A 170 8.36 1.94 1.16
N LEU A 171 7.17 1.52 0.76
CA LEU A 171 6.69 1.48 -0.61
C LEU A 171 5.37 2.24 -0.71
N ILE A 172 5.23 3.13 -1.69
CA ILE A 172 3.93 3.52 -2.22
C ILE A 172 3.83 3.02 -3.64
N GLU A 173 2.75 2.32 -3.95
CA GLU A 173 2.58 1.66 -5.24
C GLU A 173 1.12 1.66 -5.70
N SER A 174 0.95 1.73 -7.02
CA SER A 174 -0.27 1.32 -7.72
C SER A 174 -0.04 0.01 -8.45
N PHE A 175 -1.07 -0.83 -8.54
CA PHE A 175 -1.15 -1.90 -9.52
C PHE A 175 -2.44 -1.76 -10.32
N VAL A 176 -2.32 -1.68 -11.64
CA VAL A 176 -3.45 -1.51 -12.55
C VAL A 176 -3.28 -2.48 -13.72
N PRO A 177 -4.25 -3.34 -14.04
CA PRO A 177 -4.10 -4.37 -15.07
C PRO A 177 -4.04 -3.80 -16.50
N GLU A 178 -4.58 -2.61 -16.72
CA GLU A 178 -4.53 -1.90 -18.00
C GLU A 178 -4.66 -0.37 -17.82
N SER A 179 -4.10 0.42 -18.73
CA SER A 179 -4.08 1.90 -18.62
C SER A 179 -5.46 2.55 -18.60
N SER A 180 -6.44 1.98 -19.31
CA SER A 180 -7.81 2.50 -19.34
C SER A 180 -8.54 2.36 -18.00
N ALA A 181 -8.04 1.52 -17.09
CA ALA A 181 -8.71 1.24 -15.82
C ALA A 181 -8.45 2.30 -14.74
N TRP A 182 -7.51 3.22 -14.98
CA TRP A 182 -7.10 4.24 -14.03
C TRP A 182 -6.93 5.61 -14.70
N ASN A 183 -7.82 6.56 -14.38
CA ASN A 183 -7.84 7.90 -14.96
C ASN A 183 -8.06 9.01 -13.90
N PHE A 184 -7.76 8.71 -12.65
CA PHE A 184 -7.99 9.58 -11.50
C PHE A 184 -6.76 9.58 -10.59
N ASN A 185 -6.59 10.60 -9.76
CA ASN A 185 -5.50 10.60 -8.80
C ASN A 185 -5.86 9.80 -7.54
N VAL A 186 -4.85 9.19 -6.91
CA VAL A 186 -4.96 8.61 -5.57
C VAL A 186 -3.98 9.34 -4.66
N THR A 187 -4.52 9.98 -3.63
CA THR A 187 -3.72 10.81 -2.72
C THR A 187 -3.66 10.19 -1.34
N PHE A 188 -2.42 9.99 -0.89
CA PHE A 188 -2.06 9.68 0.48
C PHE A 188 -1.67 10.99 1.16
N THR A 189 -2.24 11.29 2.33
CA THR A 189 -1.94 12.47 3.13
C THR A 189 -1.49 12.08 4.54
N ASP A 190 -0.95 13.06 5.27
CA ASP A 190 -0.54 12.89 6.68
C ASP A 190 0.40 11.68 6.85
N ILE A 191 1.33 11.52 5.91
CA ILE A 191 2.22 10.36 5.85
C ILE A 191 3.28 10.53 6.93
N SER A 192 3.47 9.49 7.74
CA SER A 192 4.43 9.46 8.83
C SER A 192 5.13 8.11 8.86
N LEU A 193 6.46 8.10 8.81
CA LEU A 193 7.29 6.89 8.91
C LEU A 193 8.30 7.06 10.03
N THR A 194 8.29 6.17 11.01
CA THR A 194 9.22 6.22 12.15
C THR A 194 10.23 5.08 12.07
N ALA A 195 11.51 5.43 11.99
CA ALA A 195 12.61 4.49 12.01
C ALA A 195 12.99 4.08 13.44
N GLN A 196 13.65 2.94 13.57
CA GLN A 196 14.17 2.45 14.85
C GLN A 196 15.28 3.37 15.40
N ASN A 197 16.11 3.92 14.52
CA ASN A 197 17.15 4.89 14.85
C ASN A 197 17.29 5.94 13.73
N SER A 198 18.06 7.00 13.95
CA SER A 198 18.15 8.15 13.02
C SER A 198 19.14 7.96 11.88
N THR A 199 19.84 6.83 11.81
CA THR A 199 20.89 6.58 10.82
C THR A 199 20.32 6.58 9.40
N GLY A 200 20.76 7.52 8.57
CA GLY A 200 20.38 7.64 7.16
C GLY A 200 18.96 8.14 6.89
N VAL A 201 18.14 8.33 7.93
CA VAL A 201 16.72 8.71 7.81
C VAL A 201 16.58 10.07 7.14
N ALA A 202 17.26 11.09 7.66
CA ALA A 202 17.17 12.46 7.14
C ALA A 202 17.63 12.56 5.67
N SER A 203 18.72 11.87 5.29
CA SER A 203 19.22 11.87 3.92
C SER A 203 18.29 11.13 2.96
N LEU A 204 17.69 10.02 3.41
CA LEU A 204 16.75 9.25 2.60
C LEU A 204 15.46 10.02 2.38
N CYS A 205 14.81 10.45 3.45
CA CYS A 205 13.51 11.11 3.38
C CYS A 205 13.59 12.51 2.75
N GLY A 206 14.62 13.29 3.08
CA GLY A 206 14.85 14.59 2.46
C GLY A 206 15.31 14.51 1.00
N GLY A 207 15.77 13.34 0.55
CA GLY A 207 16.12 13.06 -0.84
C GLY A 207 14.94 12.57 -1.69
N ALA A 208 13.79 12.25 -1.07
CA ALA A 208 12.60 11.81 -1.80
C ALA A 208 12.06 12.94 -2.68
N THR A 209 11.90 12.67 -3.98
CA THR A 209 11.45 13.66 -4.96
C THR A 209 10.35 13.10 -5.86
N SER A 210 9.49 13.97 -6.36
CA SER A 210 8.48 13.61 -7.36
C SER A 210 9.13 12.97 -8.59
N GLN A 211 8.54 11.92 -9.12
CA GLN A 211 9.11 11.12 -10.21
C GLN A 211 8.04 10.55 -11.15
N SER A 212 8.50 10.05 -12.31
CA SER A 212 7.70 9.31 -13.28
C SER A 212 8.57 8.23 -13.92
N ASP A 213 7.98 7.08 -14.23
CA ASP A 213 8.63 5.95 -14.89
C ASP A 213 7.99 5.60 -16.25
N GLY A 214 7.07 6.45 -16.74
CA GLY A 214 6.29 6.21 -17.95
C GLY A 214 4.98 5.43 -17.73
N ASN A 215 4.81 4.80 -16.56
CA ASN A 215 3.58 4.11 -16.14
C ASN A 215 2.72 4.96 -15.17
N GLY A 216 3.20 6.14 -14.80
CA GLY A 216 2.47 7.12 -14.01
C GLY A 216 3.37 8.21 -13.45
N PHE A 217 2.84 8.97 -12.51
CA PHE A 217 3.57 10.00 -11.77
C PHE A 217 3.35 9.85 -10.27
N ILE A 218 4.41 10.12 -9.50
CA ILE A 218 4.34 10.30 -8.05
C ILE A 218 4.69 11.75 -7.77
N THR A 219 3.75 12.49 -7.18
CA THR A 219 3.99 13.86 -6.72
C THR A 219 4.08 13.89 -5.20
N ILE A 220 5.18 14.42 -4.67
CA ILE A 220 5.48 14.48 -3.24
C ILE A 220 5.45 15.95 -2.78
N ASN A 221 4.79 16.24 -1.67
CA ASN A 221 4.73 17.59 -1.10
C ASN A 221 4.91 17.58 0.43
N GLY A 222 5.39 18.72 0.95
CA GLY A 222 5.36 19.02 2.38
C GLY A 222 6.23 18.10 3.23
N PHE A 223 7.47 17.84 2.80
CA PHE A 223 8.40 17.05 3.60
C PHE A 223 8.81 17.82 4.86
N GLU A 224 8.68 17.17 6.02
CA GLU A 224 9.21 17.62 7.29
C GLU A 224 9.86 16.45 8.04
N MET A 225 10.78 16.78 8.94
CA MET A 225 11.48 15.82 9.78
C MET A 225 11.20 16.11 11.25
N SER A 226 10.95 15.08 12.05
CA SER A 226 10.87 15.23 13.50
C SER A 226 12.21 15.72 14.09
N SER A 227 12.13 16.41 15.23
CA SER A 227 13.31 17.00 15.88
C SER A 227 14.33 15.98 16.39
N ASP A 228 13.90 14.74 16.65
CA ASP A 228 14.79 13.63 17.04
C ASP A 228 15.42 12.91 15.84
N GLY A 229 15.03 13.26 14.61
CA GLY A 229 15.57 12.67 13.39
C GLY A 229 15.12 11.23 13.16
N LEU A 230 14.04 10.76 13.80
CA LEU A 230 13.52 9.40 13.63
C LEU A 230 12.33 9.31 12.68
N THR A 231 11.51 10.36 12.60
CA THR A 231 10.24 10.33 11.89
C THR A 231 10.25 11.28 10.70
N CYS A 232 9.95 10.71 9.53
CA CYS A 232 9.73 11.46 8.30
C CYS A 232 8.23 11.74 8.14
N HIS A 233 7.90 12.98 7.77
CA HIS A 233 6.56 13.41 7.51
C HIS A 233 6.42 13.96 6.09
N TRP A 234 5.30 13.68 5.43
CA TRP A 234 4.91 14.33 4.19
C TRP A 234 3.44 14.71 4.24
N ASP A 235 3.11 15.94 3.84
CA ASP A 235 1.72 16.39 3.69
C ASP A 235 0.97 15.50 2.71
N SER A 236 1.60 15.16 1.57
CA SER A 236 1.00 14.27 0.58
C SER A 236 1.98 13.57 -0.33
N MET A 237 1.57 12.38 -0.77
CA MET A 237 2.08 11.69 -1.96
C MET A 237 0.89 11.30 -2.84
N THR A 238 0.89 11.76 -4.09
CA THR A 238 -0.19 11.51 -5.05
C THR A 238 0.33 10.62 -6.18
N LEU A 239 -0.37 9.51 -6.39
CA LEU A 239 -0.22 8.66 -7.57
C LEU A 239 -1.16 9.15 -8.66
N SER A 240 -0.62 9.34 -9.86
CA SER A 240 -1.36 9.75 -11.05
C SER A 240 -1.09 8.80 -12.22
N PRO A 241 -2.08 8.55 -13.07
CA PRO A 241 -1.90 7.75 -14.29
C PRO A 241 -0.93 8.43 -15.28
N PRO A 242 -0.43 7.70 -16.30
CA PRO A 242 0.41 8.25 -17.36
C PRO A 242 -0.19 9.45 -18.12
#